data_AF-A7MVS7-F1
#
_entry.id   AF-A7MVS7-F1
#
_cell.length_a   1.000
_cell.length_b   1.000
_cell.length_c   1.000
_cell.angle_alpha   90.00
_cell.angle_beta   90.00
_cell.angle_gamma   90.00
#
_symmetry.space_group_name_H-M   'P 1'
#
loop_
_entity.id
_entity.type
_entity.pdbx_description
1 polymer ?
#
loop_
_entity_poly.entity_id
_entity_poly.type
_entity_poly.pdbx_seq_one_letter_code
_entity_poly.pdbx_strand_id
1 'polypeptide(L)'
;MEERVNQVLQRLNAEPKPLSARSLQENQPPIAVATSNLYELTGAGSISLSGAQSRDPNGDLLTFEWKQLSPSSPLADIASPTTEETTVRFAEIAADTTYRFLLTVKDGSLFDTSEVVVVQKAKVASTGEMWDRSKTYASPCHRVSWNGDEWDNQWWTSGNEPGADGTWGVWRKVGSTNNQCN
;
A
#
# COMPACT_ATOMS: atom_id res chain seq x y z
N MET A 1 20.80 -12.91 -78.08
CA MET A 1 19.87 -13.79 -77.34
C MET A 1 20.60 -14.57 -76.24
N GLU A 2 21.71 -14.04 -75.70
CA GLU A 2 22.54 -14.78 -74.71
C GLU A 2 22.68 -14.07 -73.36
N GLU A 3 22.34 -12.78 -73.28
CA GLU A 3 22.51 -12.00 -72.05
C GLU A 3 21.41 -12.24 -71.01
N ARG A 4 20.27 -12.80 -71.44
CA ARG A 4 19.15 -13.17 -70.54
C ARG A 4 19.30 -14.55 -69.91
N VAL A 5 20.21 -15.39 -70.41
CA VAL A 5 20.46 -16.73 -69.85
C VAL A 5 21.41 -16.65 -68.66
N ASN A 6 22.39 -15.74 -68.67
CA ASN A 6 23.35 -15.59 -67.57
C ASN A 6 22.80 -14.90 -66.31
N GLN A 7 21.68 -14.18 -66.39
CA GLN A 7 21.03 -13.61 -65.20
C GLN A 7 20.12 -14.60 -64.45
N VAL A 8 19.73 -15.71 -65.06
CA VAL A 8 18.90 -16.73 -64.40
C VAL A 8 19.76 -17.72 -63.60
N LEU A 9 21.00 -17.98 -64.03
CA LEU A 9 21.90 -18.94 -63.37
C LEU A 9 22.60 -18.41 -62.10
N GLN A 10 22.51 -17.12 -61.78
CA GLN A 10 23.01 -16.59 -60.50
C GLN A 10 22.02 -16.71 -59.33
N ARG A 11 20.79 -17.22 -59.56
CA ARG A 11 19.79 -17.39 -58.49
C ARG A 11 19.78 -18.79 -57.85
N LEU A 12 20.56 -19.74 -58.36
CA LEU A 12 20.58 -21.13 -57.87
C LEU A 12 21.71 -21.46 -56.89
N ASN A 13 22.61 -20.51 -56.61
CA ASN A 13 23.72 -20.68 -55.66
C ASN A 13 23.63 -19.74 -54.44
N ALA A 14 22.45 -19.25 -54.10
CA ALA A 14 22.26 -18.73 -52.75
C ALA A 14 22.32 -19.94 -51.80
N GLU A 15 23.43 -20.08 -51.07
CA GLU A 15 23.46 -20.95 -49.90
C GLU A 15 22.20 -20.70 -49.08
N PRO A 16 21.50 -21.73 -48.58
CA PRO A 16 20.42 -21.50 -47.65
C PRO A 16 21.01 -20.69 -46.51
N LYS A 17 20.58 -19.43 -46.38
CA LYS A 17 20.89 -18.58 -45.23
C LYS A 17 20.60 -19.46 -44.02
N PRO A 18 21.60 -19.80 -43.19
CA PRO A 18 21.38 -20.77 -42.12
C PRO A 18 20.18 -20.27 -41.35
N LEU A 19 19.17 -21.14 -41.18
CA LEU A 19 18.11 -20.89 -40.21
C LEU A 19 18.88 -20.59 -38.93
N SER A 20 18.85 -19.32 -38.51
CA SER A 20 19.57 -18.86 -37.34
C SER A 20 19.18 -19.82 -36.23
N ALA A 21 20.11 -20.67 -35.81
CA ALA A 21 19.87 -21.62 -34.74
C ALA A 21 19.38 -20.77 -33.58
N ARG A 22 18.10 -20.90 -33.22
CA ARG A 22 17.57 -20.33 -31.99
C ARG A 22 18.47 -20.94 -30.92
N SER A 23 19.27 -20.11 -30.27
CA SER A 23 20.16 -20.55 -29.19
C SER A 23 19.33 -21.46 -28.28
N LEU A 24 19.74 -22.72 -28.09
CA LEU A 24 19.13 -23.63 -27.11
C LEU A 24 19.58 -23.19 -25.71
N GLN A 25 19.40 -21.92 -25.39
CA GLN A 25 19.67 -21.42 -24.05
C GLN A 25 18.66 -22.07 -23.12
N GLU A 26 19.16 -22.74 -22.09
CA GLU A 26 18.33 -23.33 -21.04
C GLU A 26 17.47 -22.25 -20.39
N ASN A 27 16.19 -22.56 -20.13
CA ASN A 27 15.29 -21.62 -19.49
C ASN A 27 15.73 -21.36 -18.05
N GLN A 28 15.81 -20.10 -17.65
CA GLN A 28 16.13 -19.67 -16.30
C GLN A 28 14.87 -19.09 -15.65
N PRO A 29 14.71 -19.19 -14.32
CA PRO A 29 13.59 -18.56 -13.66
C PRO A 29 13.64 -17.04 -13.85
N PRO A 30 12.47 -16.36 -13.84
CA PRO A 30 12.44 -14.92 -13.81
C PRO A 30 13.06 -14.39 -12.51
N ILE A 31 13.36 -13.09 -12.47
CA ILE A 31 13.77 -12.37 -11.27
C ILE A 31 12.62 -11.47 -10.86
N ALA A 32 11.95 -11.80 -9.76
CA ALA A 32 10.82 -11.03 -9.25
C ALA A 32 11.30 -9.83 -8.42
N VAL A 33 10.77 -8.64 -8.71
CA VAL A 33 11.07 -7.42 -7.94
C VAL A 33 9.77 -6.69 -7.64
N ALA A 34 9.32 -6.78 -6.39
CA ALA A 34 8.15 -6.08 -5.90
C ALA A 34 8.54 -4.75 -5.23
N THR A 35 7.81 -3.69 -5.57
CA THR A 35 8.01 -2.35 -5.01
C THR A 35 6.68 -1.71 -4.62
N SER A 36 6.72 -0.68 -3.78
CA SER A 36 5.56 0.17 -3.50
C SER A 36 5.95 1.64 -3.51
N ASN A 37 4.97 2.50 -3.82
CA ASN A 37 5.14 3.94 -3.70
C ASN A 37 5.18 4.43 -2.25
N LEU A 38 4.60 3.68 -1.30
CA LEU A 38 4.57 4.00 0.13
C LEU A 38 4.71 2.73 0.97
N TYR A 39 5.54 2.79 2.01
CA TYR A 39 5.72 1.71 2.97
C TYR A 39 5.00 1.96 4.32
N GLU A 40 4.42 3.16 4.49
CA GLU A 40 3.58 3.51 5.62
C GLU A 40 2.42 4.43 5.19
N LEU A 41 1.25 4.27 5.80
CA LEU A 41 0.10 5.17 5.69
C LEU A 41 -0.67 5.23 7.03
N THR A 42 -1.50 6.26 7.24
CA THR A 42 -2.34 6.40 8.44
C THR A 42 -3.82 6.41 8.08
N GLY A 43 -4.62 5.62 8.80
CA GLY A 43 -6.06 5.46 8.54
C GLY A 43 -6.35 4.76 7.22
N ALA A 44 -7.59 4.83 6.75
CA ALA A 44 -7.98 4.32 5.44
C ALA A 44 -7.22 5.05 4.30
N GLY A 45 -6.92 4.33 3.21
CA GLY A 45 -6.17 4.90 2.10
C GLY A 45 -5.83 3.90 1.01
N SER A 46 -4.88 4.25 0.14
CA SER A 46 -4.42 3.37 -0.93
C SER A 46 -2.93 3.57 -1.24
N ILE A 47 -2.30 2.49 -1.68
CA ILE A 47 -0.94 2.49 -2.25
C ILE A 47 -0.96 1.86 -3.64
N SER A 48 0.14 2.02 -4.36
CA SER A 48 0.44 1.28 -5.58
C SER A 48 1.54 0.26 -5.29
N LEU A 49 1.35 -0.96 -5.79
CA LEU A 49 2.38 -1.99 -5.87
C LEU A 49 2.81 -2.14 -7.33
N SER A 50 4.11 -2.28 -7.58
CA SER A 50 4.66 -2.42 -8.93
C SER A 50 5.68 -3.55 -9.01
N GLY A 51 5.51 -4.39 -10.03
CA GLY A 51 6.41 -5.47 -10.43
C GLY A 51 7.32 -5.09 -11.60
N ALA A 52 7.29 -3.83 -12.06
CA ALA A 52 7.90 -3.37 -13.32
C ALA A 52 9.44 -3.53 -13.40
N GLN A 53 10.10 -3.79 -12.28
CA GLN A 53 11.55 -4.08 -12.25
C GLN A 53 11.87 -5.57 -12.39
N SER A 54 10.84 -6.42 -12.47
CA SER A 54 10.99 -7.86 -12.72
C SER A 54 11.45 -8.10 -14.14
N ARG A 55 12.22 -9.16 -14.34
CA ARG A 55 12.84 -9.45 -15.64
C ARG A 55 13.09 -10.93 -15.80
N ASP A 56 13.06 -11.38 -17.05
CA ASP A 56 13.44 -12.73 -17.42
C ASP A 56 14.83 -12.74 -18.08
N PRO A 57 15.78 -13.60 -17.64
CA PRO A 57 17.11 -13.70 -18.25
C PRO A 57 17.11 -14.18 -19.71
N ASN A 58 16.08 -14.94 -20.11
CA ASN A 58 15.89 -15.46 -21.46
C ASN A 58 15.07 -14.50 -22.34
N GLY A 59 14.47 -13.47 -21.74
CA GLY A 59 13.61 -12.49 -22.41
C GLY A 59 12.18 -12.97 -22.62
N ASP A 60 11.76 -14.01 -21.89
CA ASP A 60 10.41 -14.56 -21.98
C ASP A 60 9.35 -13.61 -21.39
N LEU A 61 8.12 -13.76 -21.87
CA LEU A 61 7.00 -12.92 -21.44
C LEU A 61 6.62 -13.25 -19.99
N LEU A 62 6.52 -12.21 -19.16
CA LEU A 62 6.19 -12.35 -17.75
C LEU A 62 4.69 -12.23 -17.48
N THR A 63 4.23 -13.03 -16.52
CA THR A 63 2.90 -12.89 -15.89
C THR A 63 3.06 -12.65 -14.40
N PHE A 64 2.13 -11.88 -13.83
CA PHE A 64 2.22 -11.36 -12.46
C PHE A 64 1.02 -11.84 -11.63
N GLU A 65 1.25 -12.09 -10.34
CA GLU A 65 0.20 -12.44 -9.39
C GLU A 65 0.53 -11.85 -8.01
N TRP A 66 -0.33 -10.95 -7.54
CA TRP A 66 -0.25 -10.28 -6.24
C TRP A 66 -1.19 -10.95 -5.23
N LYS A 67 -0.68 -11.19 -4.02
CA LYS A 67 -1.46 -11.78 -2.93
C LYS A 67 -1.08 -11.17 -1.59
N GLN A 68 -2.08 -10.90 -0.74
CA GLN A 68 -1.82 -10.61 0.67
C GLN A 68 -1.46 -11.90 1.42
N LEU A 69 -0.28 -11.92 2.07
CA LEU A 69 0.18 -13.02 2.91
C LEU A 69 -0.21 -12.85 4.38
N SER A 70 -0.11 -11.62 4.89
CA SER A 70 -0.50 -11.30 6.25
C SER A 70 -0.99 -9.86 6.37
N PRO A 71 -1.85 -9.56 7.36
CA PRO A 71 -2.54 -10.54 8.20
C PRO A 71 -3.59 -11.33 7.38
N SER A 72 -4.16 -12.39 7.95
CA SER A 72 -5.32 -13.07 7.34
C SER A 72 -6.61 -12.25 7.43
N SER A 73 -6.66 -11.33 8.40
CA SER A 73 -7.66 -10.28 8.54
C SER A 73 -7.05 -9.14 9.37
N PRO A 74 -7.32 -7.86 9.06
CA PRO A 74 -8.14 -7.37 7.93
C PRO A 74 -7.51 -7.63 6.56
N LEU A 75 -8.35 -7.83 5.54
CA LEU A 75 -7.93 -7.93 4.14
C LEU A 75 -7.88 -6.54 3.50
N ALA A 76 -6.79 -6.25 2.78
CA ALA A 76 -6.72 -5.13 1.86
C ALA A 76 -7.30 -5.54 0.49
N ASP A 77 -7.92 -4.59 -0.20
CA ASP A 77 -8.50 -4.79 -1.53
C ASP A 77 -7.42 -4.59 -2.60
N ILE A 78 -7.01 -5.66 -3.28
CA ILE A 78 -6.06 -5.62 -4.40
C ILE A 78 -6.88 -5.52 -5.70
N ALA A 79 -6.87 -4.34 -6.32
CA ALA A 79 -7.78 -4.03 -7.43
C ALA A 79 -7.56 -4.87 -8.70
N SER A 80 -6.31 -5.19 -9.01
CA SER A 80 -5.93 -5.91 -10.25
C SER A 80 -4.77 -6.86 -9.97
N PRO A 81 -5.02 -7.97 -9.24
CA PRO A 81 -3.95 -8.81 -8.69
C PRO A 81 -3.11 -9.52 -9.76
N THR A 82 -3.55 -9.59 -11.01
CA THR A 82 -2.83 -10.28 -12.09
C THR A 82 -2.07 -9.34 -13.04
N THR A 83 -1.93 -8.07 -12.68
CA THR A 83 -1.27 -7.04 -13.49
C THR A 83 0.10 -6.67 -12.93
N GLU A 84 0.98 -6.15 -13.78
CA GLU A 84 2.32 -5.69 -13.38
C GLU A 84 2.25 -4.61 -12.28
N GLU A 85 1.29 -3.69 -12.38
CA GLU A 85 1.02 -2.64 -11.39
C GLU A 85 -0.42 -2.69 -10.90
N THR A 86 -0.63 -2.65 -9.59
CA THR A 86 -1.97 -2.66 -8.99
C THR A 86 -2.10 -1.62 -7.89
N THR A 87 -3.32 -1.13 -7.68
CA THR A 87 -3.67 -0.37 -6.48
C THR A 87 -4.12 -1.33 -5.38
N VAL A 88 -3.68 -1.07 -4.16
CA VAL A 88 -4.16 -1.74 -2.95
C VAL A 88 -4.87 -0.73 -2.07
N ARG A 89 -6.10 -1.03 -1.64
CA ARG A 89 -6.92 -0.16 -0.80
C ARG A 89 -7.07 -0.74 0.59
N PHE A 90 -6.91 0.12 1.59
CA PHE A 90 -6.99 -0.21 3.01
C PHE A 90 -8.23 0.45 3.61
N ALA A 91 -9.02 -0.33 4.34
CA ALA A 91 -10.09 0.19 5.17
C ALA A 91 -9.53 0.80 6.46
N GLU A 92 -10.37 1.50 7.22
CA GLU A 92 -9.99 2.01 8.54
C GLU A 92 -9.69 0.86 9.51
N ILE A 93 -8.63 1.01 10.33
CA ILE A 93 -8.20 0.00 11.31
C ILE A 93 -8.15 0.62 12.71
N ALA A 94 -8.45 -0.18 13.73
CA ALA A 94 -8.46 0.26 15.12
C ALA A 94 -7.08 0.21 15.80
N ALA A 95 -6.13 -0.55 15.25
CA ALA A 95 -4.77 -0.69 15.76
C ALA A 95 -3.80 -0.84 14.59
N ASP A 96 -2.56 -0.36 14.76
CA ASP A 96 -1.49 -0.48 13.78
C ASP A 96 -1.39 -1.90 13.22
N THR A 97 -1.40 -2.03 11.90
CA THR A 97 -1.41 -3.31 11.20
C THR A 97 -0.28 -3.34 10.19
N THR A 98 0.51 -4.43 10.19
CA THR A 98 1.56 -4.67 9.19
C THR A 98 1.07 -5.66 8.15
N TYR A 99 0.97 -5.19 6.91
CA TYR A 99 0.60 -5.99 5.75
C TYR A 99 1.84 -6.51 5.04
N ARG A 100 1.78 -7.76 4.57
CA ARG A 100 2.78 -8.31 3.64
C ARG A 100 2.08 -8.75 2.36
N PHE A 101 2.60 -8.29 1.23
CA PHE A 101 2.14 -8.64 -0.10
C PHE A 101 3.22 -9.43 -0.82
N LEU A 102 2.84 -10.54 -1.43
CA LEU A 102 3.69 -11.36 -2.28
C LEU A 102 3.37 -11.07 -3.74
N LEU A 103 4.41 -10.79 -4.52
CA LEU A 103 4.40 -10.88 -5.96
C LEU A 103 4.95 -12.24 -6.38
N THR A 104 4.23 -12.95 -7.23
CA THR A 104 4.74 -14.10 -7.99
C THR A 104 4.87 -13.70 -9.46
N VAL A 105 6.05 -13.91 -10.03
CA VAL A 105 6.34 -13.66 -11.45
C VAL A 105 6.62 -14.99 -12.13
N LYS A 106 5.98 -15.25 -13.28
CA LYS A 106 6.11 -16.51 -14.03
C LYS A 106 6.47 -16.23 -15.48
N ASP A 107 7.36 -17.01 -16.06
CA ASP A 107 7.76 -16.97 -17.49
C ASP A 107 6.96 -17.95 -18.38
N GLY A 108 6.00 -18.66 -17.78
CA GLY A 108 5.21 -19.72 -18.42
C GLY A 108 5.63 -21.15 -18.02
N SER A 109 6.82 -21.34 -17.46
CA SER A 109 7.37 -22.63 -17.01
C SER A 109 7.94 -22.59 -15.59
N LEU A 110 8.71 -21.56 -15.25
CA LEU A 110 9.34 -21.30 -13.97
C LEU A 110 8.75 -20.03 -13.33
N PHE A 111 9.11 -19.82 -12.07
CA PHE A 111 8.65 -18.65 -11.32
C PHE A 111 9.67 -18.20 -10.28
N ASP A 112 9.51 -16.96 -9.86
CA ASP A 112 10.19 -16.38 -8.71
C ASP A 112 9.20 -15.50 -7.94
N THR A 113 9.55 -15.15 -6.69
CA THR A 113 8.67 -14.37 -5.82
C THR A 113 9.41 -13.25 -5.09
N SER A 114 8.68 -12.17 -4.78
CA SER A 114 9.20 -11.03 -4.04
C SER A 114 8.13 -10.48 -3.09
N GLU A 115 8.53 -9.96 -1.93
CA GLU A 115 7.59 -9.43 -0.91
C GLU A 115 7.73 -7.92 -0.73
N VAL A 116 6.62 -7.26 -0.40
CA VAL A 116 6.56 -5.89 0.10
C VAL A 116 5.84 -5.86 1.44
N VAL A 117 6.42 -5.14 2.41
CA VAL A 117 5.83 -4.93 3.74
C VAL A 117 5.34 -3.50 3.85
N VAL A 118 4.10 -3.30 4.29
CA VAL A 118 3.49 -1.98 4.47
C VAL A 118 2.88 -1.87 5.85
N VAL A 119 3.16 -0.79 6.56
CA VAL A 119 2.57 -0.51 7.87
C VAL A 119 1.41 0.46 7.69
N GLN A 120 0.21 0.03 8.05
CA GLN A 120 -0.92 0.94 8.22
C GLN A 120 -1.00 1.32 9.70
N LYS A 121 -0.82 2.60 10.00
CA LYS A 121 -1.07 3.17 11.32
C LYS A 121 -2.56 3.37 11.51
N ALA A 122 -3.10 2.97 12.65
CA ALA A 122 -4.47 3.32 12.97
C ALA A 122 -4.58 4.84 13.01
N LYS A 123 -5.62 5.40 12.38
CA LYS A 123 -5.97 6.77 12.70
C LYS A 123 -6.36 6.74 14.16
N VAL A 124 -5.73 7.56 14.98
CA VAL A 124 -6.17 7.75 16.36
C VAL A 124 -7.62 8.19 16.27
N ALA A 125 -8.56 7.28 16.58
CA ALA A 125 -9.94 7.65 16.76
C ALA A 125 -9.91 8.77 17.80
N SER A 126 -10.60 9.88 17.55
CA SER A 126 -10.82 10.85 18.62
C SER A 126 -11.63 10.12 19.69
N THR A 127 -10.94 9.54 20.67
CA THR A 127 -11.52 8.69 21.71
C THR A 127 -12.38 9.50 22.68
N GLY A 128 -12.27 10.83 22.66
CA GLY A 128 -13.18 11.71 23.37
C GLY A 128 -14.34 12.13 22.47
N GLU A 129 -15.56 11.99 23.01
CA GLU A 129 -16.72 12.79 22.60
C GLU A 129 -16.28 14.22 22.26
N MET A 130 -16.56 14.75 21.06
CA MET A 130 -16.26 16.16 20.80
C MET A 130 -17.06 17.05 21.74
N TRP A 131 -16.43 18.10 22.28
CA TRP A 131 -17.16 19.08 23.09
C TRP A 131 -18.32 19.67 22.29
N ASP A 132 -19.50 19.70 22.91
CA ASP A 132 -20.73 20.24 22.35
C ASP A 132 -21.22 21.38 23.24
N ARG A 133 -21.27 22.59 22.68
CA ARG A 133 -21.74 23.80 23.37
C ARG A 133 -23.16 23.67 23.93
N SER A 134 -23.99 22.84 23.31
CA SER A 134 -25.40 22.63 23.71
C SER A 134 -25.57 21.55 24.79
N LYS A 135 -24.52 20.79 25.10
CA LYS A 135 -24.58 19.70 26.07
C LYS A 135 -24.29 20.17 27.49
N THR A 136 -24.84 19.45 28.45
CA THR A 136 -24.50 19.56 29.87
C THR A 136 -23.60 18.38 30.27
N TYR A 137 -22.47 18.69 30.90
CA TYR A 137 -21.52 17.75 31.46
C TYR A 137 -21.65 17.78 32.98
N ALA A 138 -22.52 16.94 33.53
CA ALA A 138 -22.98 17.06 34.92
C ALA A 138 -22.01 16.48 35.96
N SER A 139 -21.28 15.43 35.59
CA SER A 139 -20.30 14.76 36.47
C SER A 139 -18.88 15.23 36.13
N PRO A 140 -18.01 15.47 37.11
CA PRO A 140 -16.59 15.75 36.83
C PRO A 140 -15.92 14.55 36.16
N CYS A 141 -14.80 14.80 35.50
CA CYS A 141 -14.00 13.82 34.78
C CYS A 141 -14.69 13.16 33.57
N HIS A 142 -15.68 13.84 33.01
CA HIS A 142 -16.15 13.58 31.65
C HIS A 142 -15.12 14.11 30.66
N ARG A 143 -14.61 13.22 29.80
CA ARG A 143 -13.58 13.54 28.80
C ARG A 143 -14.19 13.95 27.47
N VAL A 144 -13.72 15.06 26.89
CA VAL A 144 -14.09 15.53 25.56
C VAL A 144 -12.88 15.92 24.70
N SER A 145 -13.05 15.95 23.39
CA SER A 145 -12.07 16.48 22.44
C SER A 145 -12.46 17.90 21.98
N TRP A 146 -11.52 18.84 21.99
CA TRP A 146 -11.69 20.19 21.44
C TRP A 146 -10.37 20.77 20.95
N ASN A 147 -10.37 21.34 19.73
CA ASN A 147 -9.19 21.93 19.08
C ASN A 147 -7.94 21.02 19.03
N GLY A 148 -8.14 19.70 18.85
CA GLY A 148 -7.07 18.71 18.75
C GLY A 148 -6.51 18.21 20.08
N ASP A 149 -7.05 18.70 21.20
CA ASP A 149 -6.67 18.29 22.56
C ASP A 149 -7.82 17.56 23.27
N GLU A 150 -7.49 16.71 24.24
CA GLU A 150 -8.45 16.11 25.17
C GLU A 150 -8.56 16.95 26.46
N TRP A 151 -9.78 17.07 26.99
CA TRP A 151 -10.10 17.87 28.16
C TRP A 151 -11.02 17.11 29.11
N ASP A 152 -10.77 17.22 30.41
CA ASP A 152 -11.66 16.71 31.47
C ASP A 152 -12.35 17.88 32.18
N ASN A 153 -13.68 17.81 32.35
CA ASN A 153 -14.38 18.81 33.16
C ASN A 153 -14.08 18.61 34.64
N GLN A 154 -13.81 19.68 35.35
CA GLN A 154 -13.48 19.64 36.78
C GLN A 154 -14.74 19.70 37.66
N TRP A 155 -15.86 20.13 37.10
CA TRP A 155 -17.16 20.17 37.74
C TRP A 155 -18.24 20.30 36.67
N TRP A 156 -19.50 20.41 37.11
CA TRP A 156 -20.64 20.65 36.24
C TRP A 156 -20.37 21.79 35.24
N THR A 157 -20.67 21.57 33.96
CA THR A 157 -20.54 22.62 32.95
C THR A 157 -21.54 22.47 31.81
N SER A 158 -21.93 23.60 31.22
CA SER A 158 -22.67 23.66 29.95
C SER A 158 -22.30 24.94 29.22
N GLY A 159 -21.95 24.82 27.94
CA GLY A 159 -21.59 25.95 27.09
C GLY A 159 -20.20 26.57 27.32
N ASN A 160 -19.49 26.27 28.41
CA ASN A 160 -18.09 26.68 28.59
C ASN A 160 -17.18 25.92 27.61
N GLU A 161 -16.48 26.64 26.76
CA GLU A 161 -15.56 26.08 25.76
C GLU A 161 -14.23 25.66 26.39
N PRO A 162 -13.72 24.44 26.08
CA PRO A 162 -12.43 24.01 26.61
C PRO A 162 -11.29 24.95 26.20
N GLY A 163 -10.49 25.38 27.18
CA GLY A 163 -9.36 26.29 26.99
C GLY A 163 -9.67 27.79 27.00
N ALA A 164 -10.95 28.21 26.94
CA ALA A 164 -11.32 29.63 26.93
C ALA A 164 -11.09 30.33 28.28
N ASP A 165 -11.31 29.62 29.39
CA ASP A 165 -11.29 30.18 30.75
C ASP A 165 -9.89 30.13 31.41
N GLY A 166 -8.84 29.87 30.62
CA GLY A 166 -7.45 29.80 31.09
C GLY A 166 -7.16 28.64 32.05
N THR A 167 -6.00 28.70 32.71
CA THR A 167 -5.45 27.59 33.49
C THR A 167 -6.34 27.12 34.63
N TRP A 168 -7.25 27.94 35.14
CA TRP A 168 -8.18 27.59 36.23
C TRP A 168 -9.64 27.42 35.80
N GLY A 169 -9.89 27.33 34.50
CA GLY A 169 -11.19 27.09 33.92
C GLY A 169 -11.81 25.74 34.26
N VAL A 170 -13.07 25.56 33.84
CA VAL A 170 -13.85 24.34 34.10
C VAL A 170 -13.28 23.12 33.38
N TRP A 171 -12.59 23.33 32.26
CA TRP A 171 -11.92 22.27 31.50
C TRP A 171 -10.42 22.26 31.79
N ARG A 172 -9.84 21.07 32.01
CA ARG A 172 -8.39 20.89 32.09
C ARG A 172 -7.91 19.96 31.02
N LYS A 173 -6.83 20.35 30.35
CA LYS A 173 -6.18 19.53 29.34
C LYS A 173 -5.69 18.24 30.00
N VAL A 174 -5.98 17.10 29.39
CA VAL A 174 -5.55 15.79 29.88
C VAL A 174 -4.03 15.77 30.05
N GLY A 175 -3.54 15.29 31.19
CA GLY A 175 -2.11 15.28 31.53
C GLY A 175 -1.56 16.58 32.15
N SER A 176 -2.38 17.64 32.30
CA SER A 176 -1.96 18.83 33.05
C SER A 176 -1.91 18.58 34.56
N THR A 177 -0.93 19.13 35.27
CA THR A 177 -0.72 18.90 36.72
C THR A 177 -1.84 19.43 37.61
N ASN A 178 -2.74 20.24 37.06
CA ASN A 178 -3.88 20.84 37.74
C ASN A 178 -5.22 20.22 37.29
N ASN A 179 -5.18 19.06 36.64
CA ASN A 179 -6.33 18.23 36.35
C ASN A 179 -6.53 17.21 37.47
N GLN A 180 -7.67 17.25 38.15
CA GLN A 180 -7.99 16.31 39.24
C GLN A 180 -8.37 14.90 38.75
N CYS A 181 -8.52 14.73 37.44
CA CYS A 181 -8.99 13.51 36.78
C CYS A 181 -7.86 12.62 36.25
N ASN A 182 -6.60 13.01 36.51
CA ASN A 182 -5.41 12.22 36.16
C ASN A 182 -5.23 11.02 37.08
#